data_AF-A0A7X7P4R7-F1
#
_entry.id   AF-A0A7X7P4R7-F1
#
_cell.length_a   1.000
_cell.length_b   1.000
_cell.length_c   1.000
_cell.angle_alpha   90.00
_cell.angle_beta   90.00
_cell.angle_gamma   90.00
#
_symmetry.space_group_name_H-M   'P 1'
#
loop_
_entity.id
_entity.type
_entity.pdbx_description
1 polymer ?
#
loop_
_entity_poly.entity_id
_entity_poly.type
_entity_poly.pdbx_seq_one_letter_code
_entity_poly.pdbx_strand_id
1 'polypeptide(L)'
;MTGPGLSLSQEQRLQMVLAPQLRQSLELLQVPTLELRALVRAELEKNPTLEEEPEPFASIDEPAAPAPDPAVPDGQQELDFRKEFETLARLDDEWRDYFFQEEQIHPYSAEAAERRQFFFDSIPQPESLQVHLLNQLRLTDLDAASRAIGELIVGSINDDGYLTSSVEELAASINADPGIFRTVLEVIQDFDPTGVGARDLRECLLLQLSRLDKGDSLAATLVRDHLEQLGSRKFQEIARAVPCTPEAVQKAADFIATLTPRPGSAYAGSASAYIAPDVLVRKLDGR
;
A
#
# COMPACT_ATOMS: atom_id res chain seq x y z
N MET A 1 54.22 -22.33 65.98
CA MET A 1 53.66 -21.30 65.10
C MET A 1 53.18 -21.97 63.82
N THR A 2 51.85 -22.00 63.66
CA THR A 2 51.07 -22.09 62.40
C THR A 2 51.51 -23.10 61.32
N GLY A 3 51.02 -24.34 61.42
CA GLY A 3 50.89 -25.24 60.27
C GLY A 3 49.55 -24.97 59.54
N PRO A 4 49.51 -24.99 58.20
CA PRO A 4 48.42 -24.43 57.41
C PRO A 4 47.13 -25.25 57.57
N GLY A 5 46.07 -24.57 58.04
CA GLY A 5 44.72 -25.13 58.10
C GLY A 5 44.15 -25.28 56.69
N LEU A 6 43.73 -26.49 56.34
CA LEU A 6 42.93 -26.77 55.16
C LEU A 6 41.54 -26.13 55.34
N SER A 7 41.28 -25.01 54.67
CA SER A 7 39.95 -24.43 54.59
C SER A 7 39.22 -24.98 53.36
N LEU A 8 38.16 -25.75 53.59
CA LEU A 8 37.21 -26.13 52.55
C LEU A 8 36.22 -24.98 52.36
N SER A 9 36.35 -24.22 51.28
CA SER A 9 35.37 -23.21 50.89
C SER A 9 34.29 -23.86 50.02
N GLN A 10 33.04 -23.88 50.51
CA GLN A 10 31.88 -24.29 49.73
C GLN A 10 31.16 -23.03 49.22
N GLU A 11 31.29 -22.74 47.92
CA GLU A 11 30.50 -21.68 47.26
C GLU A 11 29.18 -22.27 46.75
N GLN A 12 28.07 -21.99 47.42
CA GLN A 12 26.73 -22.27 46.90
C GLN A 12 26.31 -21.16 45.93
N ARG A 13 26.40 -21.41 44.62
CA ARG A 13 25.78 -20.56 43.60
C ARG A 13 24.33 -21.01 43.38
N LEU A 14 23.37 -20.22 43.87
CA LEU A 14 21.97 -20.36 43.53
C LEU A 14 21.76 -19.93 42.07
N GLN A 15 21.83 -20.88 41.13
CA GLN A 15 21.28 -20.64 39.79
C GLN A 15 19.77 -20.82 39.87
N MET A 16 19.02 -19.73 39.69
CA MET A 16 17.58 -19.79 39.52
C MET A 16 17.29 -20.54 38.21
N VAL A 17 16.93 -21.82 38.31
CA VAL A 17 16.31 -22.53 37.19
C VAL A 17 14.92 -21.94 37.04
N LEU A 18 14.74 -21.00 36.11
CA LEU A 18 13.41 -20.55 35.69
C LEU A 18 12.61 -21.80 35.32
N ALA A 19 11.45 -21.99 35.97
CA ALA A 19 10.61 -23.13 35.68
C ALA A 19 10.31 -23.14 34.16
N PRO A 20 10.43 -24.28 33.47
CA PRO A 20 10.27 -24.34 32.01
C PRO A 20 8.94 -23.74 31.52
N GLN A 21 7.89 -23.79 32.36
CA GLN A 21 6.59 -23.15 32.11
C GLN A 21 6.65 -21.61 32.04
N LEU A 22 7.46 -20.97 32.90
CA LEU A 22 7.64 -19.52 32.91
C LEU A 22 8.43 -19.02 31.68
N ARG A 23 9.36 -19.85 31.19
CA ARG A 23 10.09 -19.54 29.95
C ARG A 23 9.16 -19.66 28.73
N GLN A 24 8.35 -20.71 28.69
CA GLN A 24 7.39 -20.93 27.61
C GLN A 24 6.31 -19.84 27.54
N SER A 25 5.80 -19.37 28.69
CA SER A 25 4.80 -18.29 28.71
C SER A 25 5.38 -16.95 28.27
N LEU A 26 6.63 -16.67 28.63
CA LEU A 26 7.34 -15.44 28.25
C LEU A 26 7.73 -15.44 26.77
N GLU A 27 8.08 -16.60 26.21
CA GLU A 27 8.31 -16.77 24.78
C GLU A 27 7.01 -16.53 23.98
N LEU A 28 5.86 -17.08 24.41
CA LEU A 28 4.57 -16.84 23.75
C LEU A 28 4.15 -15.35 23.77
N LEU A 29 4.44 -14.62 24.85
CA LEU A 29 4.13 -13.19 24.97
C LEU A 29 4.99 -12.29 24.06
N GLN A 30 6.15 -12.77 23.63
CA GLN A 30 7.10 -12.00 22.80
C GLN A 30 7.00 -12.31 21.31
N VAL A 31 6.22 -13.33 20.92
CA VAL A 31 6.04 -13.72 19.51
C VAL A 31 5.07 -12.75 18.81
N PRO A 32 5.36 -12.29 17.58
CA PRO A 32 4.45 -11.46 16.80
C PRO A 32 3.07 -12.12 16.62
N THR A 33 1.99 -11.34 16.65
CA THR A 33 0.60 -11.83 16.62
C THR A 33 0.31 -12.77 15.44
N LEU A 34 0.91 -12.51 14.27
CA LEU A 34 0.80 -13.35 13.08
C LEU A 34 1.42 -14.74 13.27
N GLU A 35 2.60 -14.80 13.89
CA GLU A 35 3.33 -16.03 14.16
C GLU A 35 2.67 -16.81 15.31
N LEU A 36 2.12 -16.12 16.31
CA LEU A 36 1.33 -16.72 17.38
C LEU A 36 0.05 -17.39 16.83
N ARG A 37 -0.66 -16.75 15.91
CA ARG A 37 -1.82 -17.35 15.22
C ARG A 37 -1.44 -18.60 14.43
N ALA A 38 -0.29 -18.58 13.74
CA ALA A 38 0.20 -19.74 13.00
C ALA A 38 0.54 -20.91 13.94
N LEU A 39 1.18 -20.64 15.08
CA LEU A 39 1.48 -21.65 16.10
C LEU A 39 0.21 -22.23 16.74
N VAL A 40 -0.77 -21.39 17.08
CA VAL A 40 -2.05 -21.83 17.64
C VAL A 40 -2.80 -22.74 16.65
N ARG A 41 -2.85 -22.36 15.37
CA ARG A 41 -3.47 -23.18 14.32
C ARG A 41 -2.77 -24.53 14.16
N ALA A 42 -1.43 -24.54 14.17
CA ALA A 42 -0.65 -25.78 14.07
C ALA A 42 -0.86 -26.73 15.27
N GLU A 43 -1.10 -26.19 16.47
CA GLU A 43 -1.42 -27.01 17.66
C GLU A 43 -2.89 -27.47 17.67
N LEU A 44 -3.82 -26.68 17.12
CA LEU A 44 -5.22 -27.09 16.86
C LEU A 44 -5.29 -28.30 15.92
N GLU A 45 -4.49 -28.31 14.85
CA GLU A 45 -4.43 -29.45 13.90
C GLU A 45 -3.86 -30.74 14.54
N LYS A 46 -2.92 -30.60 15.48
CA LYS A 46 -2.30 -31.74 16.18
C LYS A 46 -3.17 -32.27 17.31
N ASN A 47 -3.99 -31.42 17.92
CA ASN A 47 -4.80 -31.76 19.07
C ASN A 47 -6.29 -31.84 18.67
N PRO A 48 -6.79 -33.05 18.33
CA PRO A 48 -8.16 -33.25 17.86
C PRO A 48 -9.25 -32.97 18.93
N THR A 49 -8.86 -32.56 20.13
CA THR A 49 -9.77 -32.17 21.23
C THR A 49 -10.00 -30.67 21.31
N LEU A 50 -9.25 -29.87 20.55
CA LEU A 50 -9.42 -28.42 20.49
C LEU A 50 -10.40 -28.06 19.38
N GLU A 51 -11.38 -27.23 19.70
CA GLU A 51 -12.34 -26.68 18.75
C GLU A 51 -12.20 -25.15 18.75
N GLU A 52 -12.17 -24.53 17.56
CA GLU A 52 -12.17 -23.08 17.42
C GLU A 52 -13.60 -22.58 17.60
N GLU A 53 -13.93 -22.00 18.75
CA GLU A 53 -15.19 -21.28 18.89
C GLU A 53 -15.14 -20.02 18.01
N PRO A 54 -16.12 -19.79 17.13
CA PRO A 54 -16.21 -18.52 16.43
C PRO A 54 -16.42 -17.44 17.50
N GLU A 55 -15.51 -16.47 17.56
CA GLU A 55 -15.68 -15.25 18.35
C GLU A 55 -17.10 -14.74 18.10
N PRO A 56 -17.98 -14.66 19.12
CA PRO A 56 -19.28 -14.06 18.93
C PRO A 56 -18.98 -12.62 18.50
N PHE A 57 -19.33 -12.29 17.26
CA PHE A 57 -19.40 -10.90 16.82
C PHE A 57 -20.32 -10.21 17.81
N ALA A 58 -19.75 -9.49 18.77
CA ALA A 58 -20.51 -8.65 19.65
C ALA A 58 -21.09 -7.54 18.77
N SER A 59 -22.27 -7.79 18.22
CA SER A 59 -23.10 -6.78 17.62
C SER A 59 -23.30 -5.70 18.68
N ILE A 60 -22.96 -4.46 18.32
CA ILE A 60 -23.04 -3.27 19.18
C ILE A 60 -24.49 -3.00 19.66
N ASP A 61 -25.47 -3.73 19.13
CA ASP A 61 -26.90 -3.63 19.42
C ASP A 61 -27.42 -4.54 20.56
N GLU A 62 -26.58 -5.36 21.20
CA GLU A 62 -27.04 -6.07 22.41
C GLU A 62 -26.85 -5.21 23.67
N PRO A 63 -27.94 -4.86 24.39
CA PRO A 63 -27.81 -4.10 25.63
C PRO A 63 -27.09 -4.96 26.66
N ALA A 64 -25.95 -4.45 27.14
CA ALA A 64 -25.21 -5.03 28.25
C ALA A 64 -26.17 -5.30 29.42
N ALA A 65 -26.26 -6.55 29.85
CA ALA A 65 -26.98 -6.90 31.07
C ALA A 65 -26.41 -6.07 32.23
N PRO A 66 -27.27 -5.46 33.09
CA PRO A 66 -26.79 -4.58 34.14
C PRO A 66 -25.94 -5.39 35.13
N ALA A 67 -24.70 -4.95 35.33
CA ALA A 67 -23.85 -5.43 36.41
C ALA A 67 -24.53 -5.12 37.76
N PRO A 68 -24.44 -6.02 38.76
CA PRO A 68 -25.04 -5.77 40.07
C PRO A 68 -24.32 -4.61 40.79
N ASP A 69 -25.11 -3.75 41.43
CA ASP A 69 -24.65 -2.56 42.17
C ASP A 69 -23.58 -2.90 43.22
N PRO A 70 -22.54 -2.05 43.39
CA PRO A 70 -21.57 -2.21 44.46
C PRO A 70 -22.23 -1.83 45.81
N ALA A 71 -22.25 -2.78 46.75
CA ALA A 71 -22.69 -2.53 48.11
C ALA A 71 -21.73 -1.54 48.81
N VAL A 72 -22.26 -0.39 49.23
CA VAL A 72 -21.53 0.62 50.02
C VAL A 72 -21.53 0.18 51.49
N PRO A 73 -20.37 0.01 52.16
CA PRO A 73 -20.33 -0.26 53.60
C PRO A 73 -20.51 1.04 54.40
N ASP A 74 -21.38 0.95 55.40
CA ASP A 74 -21.69 2.01 56.37
C ASP A 74 -20.48 2.28 57.29
N GLY A 75 -20.06 3.55 57.37
CA GLY A 75 -18.86 3.95 58.10
C GLY A 75 -18.60 5.45 58.05
N GLN A 76 -19.07 6.15 59.08
CA GLN A 76 -19.00 7.59 59.32
C GLN A 76 -17.59 8.19 59.17
N GLN A 77 -17.43 9.18 58.26
CA GLN A 77 -16.52 10.32 58.39
C GLN A 77 -17.16 11.53 57.70
N GLU A 78 -17.74 12.43 58.49
CA GLU A 78 -18.15 13.76 58.06
C GLU A 78 -16.89 14.59 57.73
N LEU A 79 -16.46 14.53 56.47
CA LEU A 79 -15.67 15.60 55.86
C LEU A 79 -16.61 16.35 54.92
N ASP A 80 -16.36 17.64 54.74
CA ASP A 80 -17.23 18.68 54.15
C ASP A 80 -17.47 18.50 52.62
N PHE A 81 -17.63 17.24 52.16
CA PHE A 81 -17.88 16.81 50.78
C PHE A 81 -19.10 17.50 50.16
N ARG A 82 -20.08 17.91 50.98
CA ARG A 82 -21.30 18.54 50.50
C ARG A 82 -21.03 19.93 49.91
N LYS A 83 -20.13 20.70 50.52
CA LYS A 83 -19.74 22.02 50.02
C LYS A 83 -18.83 21.91 48.80
N GLU A 84 -17.86 21.01 48.83
CA GLU A 84 -16.99 20.75 47.67
C GLU A 84 -17.80 20.28 46.46
N PHE A 85 -18.78 19.40 46.67
CA PHE A 85 -19.71 18.94 45.63
C PHE A 85 -20.59 20.07 45.09
N GLU A 86 -21.07 20.98 45.94
CA GLU A 86 -21.80 22.18 45.49
C GLU A 86 -20.93 23.14 44.67
N THR A 87 -19.66 23.36 45.04
CA THR A 87 -18.74 24.17 44.21
C THR A 87 -18.37 23.49 42.90
N LEU A 88 -18.20 22.17 42.89
CA LEU A 88 -17.97 21.41 41.66
C LEU A 88 -19.20 21.43 40.74
N ALA A 89 -20.41 21.33 41.30
CA ALA A 89 -21.66 21.42 40.52
C ALA A 89 -21.87 22.83 39.93
N ARG A 90 -21.53 23.89 40.68
CA ARG A 90 -21.59 25.26 40.15
C ARG A 90 -20.55 25.52 39.07
N LEU A 91 -19.34 25.00 39.22
CA LEU A 91 -18.35 25.04 38.14
C LEU A 91 -18.88 24.28 36.93
N ASP A 92 -19.40 23.06 37.09
CA ASP A 92 -19.98 22.27 35.99
C ASP A 92 -21.07 23.05 35.24
N ASP A 93 -21.95 23.76 35.95
CA ASP A 93 -22.97 24.63 35.37
C ASP A 93 -22.36 25.82 34.58
N GLU A 94 -21.35 26.49 35.13
CA GLU A 94 -20.68 27.65 34.49
C GLU A 94 -19.84 27.26 33.27
N TRP A 95 -19.14 26.11 33.34
CA TRP A 95 -18.39 25.55 32.21
C TRP A 95 -19.34 25.12 31.10
N ARG A 96 -20.48 24.52 31.46
CA ARG A 96 -21.51 24.09 30.51
C ARG A 96 -22.12 25.28 29.77
N ASP A 97 -22.42 26.39 30.45
CA ASP A 97 -22.93 27.61 29.80
C ASP A 97 -21.89 28.30 28.89
N TYR A 98 -20.59 28.20 29.22
CA TYR A 98 -19.49 28.69 28.39
C TYR A 98 -19.30 27.84 27.11
N PHE A 99 -19.40 26.51 27.23
CA PHE A 99 -19.32 25.59 26.08
C PHE A 99 -20.54 25.71 25.16
N PHE A 100 -21.75 25.96 25.69
CA PHE A 100 -22.95 26.16 24.87
C PHE A 100 -22.99 27.47 24.08
N GLN A 101 -22.14 28.46 24.41
CA GLN A 101 -22.09 29.73 23.69
C GLN A 101 -21.25 29.69 22.41
N GLU A 102 -20.28 28.78 22.30
CA GLU A 102 -19.30 28.77 21.21
C GLU A 102 -19.52 27.63 20.20
N GLU A 103 -20.42 26.68 20.51
CA GLU A 103 -20.72 25.53 19.68
C GLU A 103 -22.10 25.64 19.03
N GLN A 104 -22.17 26.31 17.88
CA GLN A 104 -23.14 25.92 16.85
C GLN A 104 -22.75 24.53 16.32
N ILE A 105 -22.97 23.48 17.11
CA ILE A 105 -22.88 22.10 16.66
C ILE A 105 -24.12 21.84 15.82
N HIS A 106 -23.93 21.78 14.50
CA HIS A 106 -24.89 21.10 13.65
C HIS A 106 -24.93 19.63 14.06
N PRO A 107 -26.09 19.06 14.43
CA PRO A 107 -26.18 17.64 14.74
C PRO A 107 -25.74 16.85 13.51
N TYR A 108 -24.79 15.91 13.68
CA TYR A 108 -24.47 14.94 12.65
C TYR A 108 -25.76 14.19 12.30
N SER A 109 -26.31 14.43 11.10
CA SER A 109 -27.49 13.69 10.65
C SER A 109 -27.13 12.22 10.46
N ALA A 110 -28.11 11.32 10.57
CA ALA A 110 -27.94 9.90 10.24
C ALA A 110 -27.35 9.72 8.82
N GLU A 111 -27.73 10.60 7.90
CA GLU A 111 -27.21 10.69 6.53
C GLU A 111 -25.70 11.00 6.46
N ALA A 112 -25.15 11.75 7.44
CA ALA A 112 -23.72 12.03 7.56
C ALA A 112 -22.94 10.87 8.22
N ALA A 113 -23.61 10.02 9.00
CA ALA A 113 -23.04 8.77 9.50
C ALA A 113 -23.00 7.70 8.41
N GLU A 114 -24.08 7.56 7.64
CA GLU A 114 -24.16 6.66 6.48
C GLU A 114 -23.13 7.03 5.41
N ARG A 115 -23.00 8.32 5.03
CA ARG A 115 -21.96 8.77 4.08
C ARG A 115 -20.54 8.43 4.54
N ARG A 116 -20.27 8.47 5.85
CA ARG A 116 -18.98 8.06 6.40
C ARG A 116 -18.79 6.55 6.30
N GLN A 117 -19.79 5.75 6.65
CA GLN A 117 -19.73 4.29 6.46
C GLN A 117 -19.51 3.91 4.99
N PHE A 118 -20.26 4.50 4.05
CA PHE A 118 -20.02 4.30 2.62
C PHE A 118 -18.61 4.70 2.19
N PHE A 119 -18.03 5.75 2.77
CA PHE A 119 -16.66 6.16 2.48
C PHE A 119 -15.60 5.18 3.04
N PHE A 120 -15.84 4.60 4.22
CA PHE A 120 -14.95 3.59 4.81
C PHE A 120 -15.07 2.22 4.12
N ASP A 121 -16.27 1.84 3.67
CA ASP A 121 -16.53 0.58 2.99
C ASP A 121 -16.13 0.63 1.50
N SER A 122 -16.07 1.82 0.91
CA SER A 122 -15.57 2.02 -0.45
C SER A 122 -14.05 2.06 -0.44
N ILE A 123 -13.40 0.89 -0.53
CA ILE A 123 -11.96 0.81 -0.80
C ILE A 123 -11.75 1.30 -2.24
N PRO A 124 -11.10 2.48 -2.46
CA PRO A 124 -10.77 2.89 -3.82
C PRO A 124 -9.67 1.97 -4.35
N GLN A 125 -10.02 1.05 -5.25
CA GLN A 125 -9.00 0.35 -6.03
C GLN A 125 -8.47 1.29 -7.11
N PRO A 126 -7.15 1.53 -7.19
CA PRO A 126 -6.58 2.26 -8.31
C PRO A 126 -6.88 1.51 -9.61
N GLU A 127 -7.25 2.25 -10.65
CA GLU A 127 -7.44 1.68 -11.99
C GLU A 127 -6.11 1.12 -12.50
N SER A 128 -6.08 -0.14 -12.94
CA SER A 128 -4.87 -0.72 -13.52
C SER A 128 -4.61 -0.17 -14.93
N LEU A 129 -3.36 -0.24 -15.39
CA LEU A 129 -2.97 0.18 -16.74
C LEU A 129 -3.84 -0.51 -17.80
N GLN A 130 -4.08 -1.80 -17.64
CA GLN A 130 -4.86 -2.59 -18.59
C GLN A 130 -6.31 -2.11 -18.65
N VAL A 131 -6.93 -1.81 -17.51
CA VAL A 131 -8.30 -1.26 -17.48
C VAL A 131 -8.34 0.10 -18.16
N HIS A 132 -7.35 0.95 -17.90
CA HIS A 132 -7.25 2.27 -18.51
C HIS A 132 -7.13 2.21 -20.04
N LEU A 133 -6.29 1.31 -20.56
CA LEU A 133 -6.11 1.12 -22.01
C LEU A 133 -7.35 0.48 -22.66
N LEU A 134 -8.01 -0.46 -21.98
CA LEU A 134 -9.27 -1.04 -22.46
C LEU A 134 -10.38 0.01 -22.54
N ASN A 135 -10.43 0.95 -21.59
CA ASN A 135 -11.36 2.07 -21.63
C ASN A 135 -11.09 2.98 -22.84
N GLN A 136 -9.82 3.28 -23.13
CA GLN A 136 -9.45 4.02 -24.34
C GLN A 136 -9.81 3.27 -25.63
N LEU A 137 -9.53 1.97 -25.69
CA LEU A 137 -9.86 1.13 -26.85
C LEU A 137 -11.37 1.11 -27.16
N ARG A 138 -12.21 1.20 -26.11
CA ARG A 138 -13.67 1.28 -26.25
C ARG A 138 -14.13 2.62 -26.84
N LEU A 139 -13.39 3.70 -26.58
CA LEU A 139 -13.67 5.04 -27.07
C LEU A 139 -13.15 5.26 -28.50
N THR A 140 -12.22 4.43 -28.96
CA THR A 140 -11.68 4.49 -30.33
C THR A 140 -12.63 3.83 -31.35
N ASP A 141 -12.77 4.49 -32.50
CA ASP A 141 -13.53 4.01 -33.66
C ASP A 141 -12.77 2.88 -34.39
N LEU A 142 -12.85 1.67 -33.84
CA LEU A 142 -12.34 0.44 -34.45
C LEU A 142 -13.48 -0.51 -34.80
N ASP A 143 -13.31 -1.29 -35.86
CA ASP A 143 -14.22 -2.39 -36.19
C ASP A 143 -14.15 -3.49 -35.12
N ALA A 144 -15.17 -4.35 -35.08
CA ALA A 144 -15.27 -5.39 -34.05
C ALA A 144 -14.09 -6.37 -34.06
N ALA A 145 -13.49 -6.65 -35.23
CA ALA A 145 -12.34 -7.55 -35.31
C ALA A 145 -11.06 -6.86 -34.81
N SER A 146 -10.80 -5.61 -35.23
CA SER A 146 -9.68 -4.82 -34.72
C SER A 146 -9.77 -4.56 -33.22
N ARG A 147 -10.98 -4.36 -32.68
CA ARG A 147 -11.18 -4.22 -31.23
C ARG A 147 -10.80 -5.49 -30.47
N ALA A 148 -11.21 -6.67 -30.95
CA ALA A 148 -10.83 -7.93 -30.33
C ALA A 148 -9.30 -8.16 -30.37
N ILE A 149 -8.65 -7.78 -31.47
CA ILE A 149 -7.19 -7.77 -31.58
C ILE A 149 -6.57 -6.79 -30.57
N GLY A 150 -7.15 -5.61 -30.42
CA GLY A 150 -6.67 -4.61 -29.47
C GLY A 150 -6.79 -5.06 -28.02
N GLU A 151 -7.86 -5.75 -27.66
CA GLU A 151 -8.03 -6.36 -26.32
C GLU A 151 -6.94 -7.40 -26.05
N LEU A 152 -6.58 -8.20 -27.06
CA LEU A 152 -5.49 -9.18 -26.96
C LEU A 152 -4.12 -8.49 -26.80
N ILE A 153 -3.86 -7.45 -27.58
CA ILE A 153 -2.61 -6.66 -27.47
C ILE A 153 -2.51 -6.04 -26.09
N VAL A 154 -3.56 -5.34 -25.60
CA VAL A 154 -3.59 -4.73 -24.27
C VAL A 154 -3.37 -5.78 -23.17
N GLY A 155 -3.95 -6.97 -23.31
CA GLY A 155 -3.72 -8.08 -22.38
C GLY A 155 -2.29 -8.61 -22.36
N SER A 156 -1.51 -8.37 -23.42
CA SER A 156 -0.09 -8.75 -23.50
C SER A 156 0.89 -7.67 -23.01
N ILE A 157 0.38 -6.53 -22.54
CA ILE A 157 1.19 -5.44 -21.98
C ILE A 157 1.43 -5.67 -20.49
N ASN A 158 2.69 -5.58 -20.07
CA ASN A 158 3.07 -5.72 -18.67
C ASN A 158 2.83 -4.43 -17.85
N ASP A 159 3.04 -4.49 -16.53
CA ASP A 159 2.84 -3.36 -15.63
C ASP A 159 3.83 -2.20 -15.86
N ASP A 160 4.97 -2.45 -16.51
CA ASP A 160 5.89 -1.39 -16.93
C ASP A 160 5.42 -0.67 -18.21
N GLY A 161 4.45 -1.23 -18.94
CA GLY A 161 3.88 -0.70 -20.19
C GLY A 161 4.49 -1.25 -21.47
N TYR A 162 5.29 -2.32 -21.40
CA TYR A 162 5.93 -2.99 -22.53
C TYR A 162 5.16 -4.21 -23.02
N LEU A 163 5.26 -4.48 -24.33
CA LEU A 163 4.69 -5.67 -24.96
C LEU A 163 5.51 -6.91 -24.60
N THR A 164 4.86 -7.93 -24.03
CA THR A 164 5.54 -9.18 -23.61
C THR A 164 5.66 -10.22 -24.72
N SER A 165 4.78 -10.19 -25.71
CA SER A 165 4.75 -11.11 -26.85
C SER A 165 4.92 -10.37 -28.15
N SER A 166 5.52 -11.01 -29.15
CA SER A 166 5.65 -10.40 -30.48
C SER A 166 4.30 -10.34 -31.20
N VAL A 167 4.17 -9.41 -32.14
CA VAL A 167 2.98 -9.27 -32.99
C VAL A 167 2.70 -10.57 -33.76
N GLU A 168 3.76 -11.24 -34.20
CA GLU A 168 3.71 -12.49 -34.94
C GLU A 168 3.16 -13.65 -34.09
N GLU A 169 3.55 -13.73 -32.81
CA GLU A 169 3.03 -14.74 -31.87
C GLU A 169 1.55 -14.51 -31.55
N LEU A 170 1.16 -13.24 -31.31
CA LEU A 170 -0.22 -12.88 -31.05
C LEU A 170 -1.11 -13.18 -32.27
N ALA A 171 -0.64 -12.88 -33.48
CA ALA A 171 -1.35 -13.19 -34.72
C ALA A 171 -1.51 -14.71 -34.94
N ALA A 172 -0.48 -15.50 -34.62
CA ALA A 172 -0.51 -16.95 -34.72
C ALA A 172 -1.53 -17.57 -33.73
N SER A 173 -1.73 -16.97 -32.56
CA SER A 173 -2.64 -17.49 -31.53
C SER A 173 -4.11 -17.55 -31.99
N ILE A 174 -4.52 -16.61 -32.85
CA ILE A 174 -5.88 -16.53 -33.39
C ILE A 174 -5.94 -16.81 -34.90
N ASN A 175 -4.83 -17.25 -35.51
CA ASN A 175 -4.69 -17.53 -36.93
C ASN A 175 -5.16 -16.36 -37.84
N ALA A 176 -4.74 -15.15 -37.50
CA ALA A 176 -5.11 -13.92 -38.21
C ALA A 176 -3.88 -13.30 -38.91
N ASP A 177 -4.13 -12.32 -39.78
CA ASP A 177 -3.07 -11.62 -40.50
C ASP A 177 -2.26 -10.71 -39.56
N PRO A 178 -0.92 -10.89 -39.45
CA PRO A 178 -0.07 -10.00 -38.67
C PRO A 178 -0.09 -8.55 -39.17
N GLY A 179 -0.49 -8.29 -40.41
CA GLY A 179 -0.68 -6.92 -40.93
C GLY A 179 -1.67 -6.12 -40.08
N ILE A 180 -2.81 -6.72 -39.75
CA ILE A 180 -3.88 -6.06 -38.96
C ILE A 180 -3.39 -5.77 -37.54
N PHE A 181 -2.65 -6.71 -36.93
CA PHE A 181 -2.09 -6.49 -35.59
C PHE A 181 -1.14 -5.30 -35.53
N ARG A 182 -0.31 -5.08 -36.56
CA ARG A 182 0.60 -3.92 -36.61
C ARG A 182 -0.20 -2.62 -36.67
N THR A 183 -1.25 -2.56 -37.48
CA THR A 183 -2.12 -1.38 -37.56
C THR A 183 -2.82 -1.09 -36.24
N VAL A 184 -3.35 -2.12 -35.57
CA VAL A 184 -4.00 -1.94 -34.26
C VAL A 184 -2.98 -1.56 -33.18
N LEU A 185 -1.78 -2.14 -33.22
CA LEU A 185 -0.69 -1.78 -32.31
C LEU A 185 -0.30 -0.32 -32.46
N GLU A 186 -0.18 0.21 -33.68
CA GLU A 186 0.11 1.63 -33.92
C GLU A 186 -0.95 2.55 -33.30
N VAL A 187 -2.22 2.16 -33.34
CA VAL A 187 -3.31 2.90 -32.69
C VAL A 187 -3.16 2.85 -31.16
N ILE A 188 -2.85 1.69 -30.58
CA ILE A 188 -2.65 1.53 -29.14
C ILE A 188 -1.41 2.30 -28.65
N GLN A 189 -0.36 2.36 -29.46
CA GLN A 189 0.86 3.11 -29.13
C GLN A 189 0.63 4.64 -29.07
N ASP A 190 -0.50 5.13 -29.59
CA ASP A 190 -0.95 6.51 -29.48
C ASP A 190 -1.81 6.79 -28.23
N PHE A 191 -2.09 5.77 -27.41
CA PHE A 191 -2.85 5.93 -26.17
C PHE A 191 -2.03 6.61 -25.07
N ASP A 192 -2.73 7.04 -24.02
CA ASP A 192 -2.12 7.53 -22.79
C ASP A 192 -1.98 6.37 -21.78
N PRO A 193 -0.85 6.17 -21.11
CA PRO A 193 0.40 6.94 -21.15
C PRO A 193 1.25 6.75 -22.41
N THR A 194 1.88 7.83 -22.89
CA THR A 194 2.70 7.81 -24.11
C THR A 194 3.87 6.83 -24.03
N GLY A 195 4.06 6.03 -25.09
CA GLY A 195 5.10 4.99 -25.16
C GLY A 195 4.65 3.62 -24.63
N VAL A 196 3.38 3.48 -24.28
CA VAL A 196 2.77 2.18 -23.97
C VAL A 196 2.71 1.28 -25.21
N GLY A 197 2.86 -0.04 -25.00
CA GLY A 197 2.88 -1.00 -26.11
C GLY A 197 4.16 -0.99 -26.93
N ALA A 198 5.23 -0.38 -26.41
CA ALA A 198 6.57 -0.50 -26.98
C ALA A 198 7.14 -1.92 -26.74
N ARG A 199 7.96 -2.41 -27.67
CA ARG A 199 8.65 -3.70 -27.56
C ARG A 199 9.96 -3.58 -26.78
N ASP A 200 10.58 -2.40 -26.83
CA ASP A 200 11.79 -2.09 -26.10
C ASP A 200 11.83 -0.62 -25.64
N LEU A 201 12.81 -0.31 -24.80
CA LEU A 201 13.04 1.05 -24.29
C LEU A 201 13.28 2.06 -25.40
N ARG A 202 13.88 1.63 -26.51
CA ARG A 202 14.21 2.52 -27.64
C ARG A 202 12.94 2.97 -28.34
N GLU A 203 12.06 2.04 -28.67
CA GLU A 203 10.74 2.28 -29.26
C GLU A 203 9.89 3.13 -28.31
N CYS A 204 9.88 2.82 -27.01
CA CYS A 204 9.17 3.61 -26.00
C CYS A 204 9.57 5.09 -26.03
N LEU A 205 10.88 5.37 -25.96
CA LEU A 205 11.39 6.74 -26.00
C LEU A 205 11.15 7.41 -27.35
N LEU A 206 11.24 6.68 -28.46
CA LEU A 206 10.94 7.22 -29.79
C LEU A 206 9.47 7.59 -29.95
N LEU A 207 8.54 6.77 -29.43
CA LEU A 207 7.10 7.05 -29.42
C LEU A 207 6.79 8.31 -28.59
N GLN A 208 7.45 8.48 -27.45
CA GLN A 208 7.32 9.69 -26.64
C GLN A 208 7.86 10.93 -27.36
N LEU A 209 8.99 10.79 -28.06
CA LEU A 209 9.58 11.87 -28.84
C LEU A 209 8.74 12.24 -30.07
N SER A 210 8.11 11.27 -30.74
CA SER A 210 7.22 11.55 -31.86
C SER A 210 5.96 12.29 -31.41
N ARG A 211 5.39 11.92 -30.25
CA ARG A 211 4.25 12.63 -29.65
C ARG A 211 4.55 14.09 -29.33
N LEU A 212 5.80 14.41 -28.98
CA LEU A 212 6.28 15.76 -28.66
C LEU A 212 6.73 16.56 -29.90
N ASP A 213 6.42 16.11 -31.12
CA ASP A 213 6.89 16.68 -32.39
C ASP A 213 8.43 16.81 -32.46
N LYS A 214 9.14 15.90 -31.79
CA LYS A 214 10.62 15.85 -31.70
C LYS A 214 11.20 14.58 -32.32
N GLY A 215 10.44 13.89 -33.17
CA GLY A 215 10.85 12.65 -33.85
C GLY A 215 12.09 12.80 -34.75
N ASP A 216 12.35 14.01 -35.27
CA ASP A 216 13.52 14.32 -36.10
C ASP A 216 14.61 15.10 -35.34
N SER A 217 14.44 15.28 -34.03
CA SER A 217 15.40 16.00 -33.22
C SER A 217 16.70 15.21 -33.02
N LEU A 218 17.74 15.92 -32.59
CA LEU A 218 18.99 15.29 -32.16
C LEU A 218 18.73 14.23 -31.09
N ALA A 219 17.77 14.45 -30.17
CA ALA A 219 17.40 13.47 -29.16
C ALA A 219 16.87 12.15 -29.76
N ALA A 220 16.03 12.21 -30.80
CA ALA A 220 15.53 11.01 -31.46
C ALA A 220 16.64 10.24 -32.18
N THR A 221 17.60 10.95 -32.80
CA THR A 221 18.77 10.34 -33.42
C THR A 221 19.64 9.64 -32.38
N LEU A 222 19.87 10.28 -31.22
CA LEU A 222 20.61 9.69 -30.11
C LEU A 222 19.94 8.42 -29.57
N VAL A 223 18.62 8.45 -29.38
CA VAL A 223 17.86 7.27 -28.95
C VAL A 223 17.92 6.17 -29.99
N ARG A 224 17.81 6.48 -31.30
CA ARG A 224 17.79 5.48 -32.36
C ARG A 224 19.13 4.75 -32.53
N ASP A 225 20.24 5.47 -32.51
CA ASP A 225 21.53 4.90 -32.92
C ASP A 225 22.56 4.79 -31.77
N HIS A 226 22.41 5.60 -30.71
CA HIS A 226 23.44 5.79 -29.69
C HIS A 226 22.96 5.58 -28.23
N LEU A 227 21.86 4.85 -28.02
CA LEU A 227 21.27 4.65 -26.68
C LEU A 227 22.24 4.02 -25.65
N GLU A 228 23.01 3.00 -26.04
CA GLU A 228 23.98 2.35 -25.15
C GLU A 228 25.12 3.30 -24.73
N GLN A 229 25.57 4.12 -25.68
CA GLN A 229 26.62 5.11 -25.46
C GLN A 229 26.12 6.25 -24.57
N LEU A 230 24.83 6.60 -24.70
CA LEU A 230 24.13 7.57 -23.85
C LEU A 230 24.07 7.05 -22.40
N GLY A 231 23.68 5.78 -22.20
CA GLY A 231 23.67 5.15 -20.89
C GLY A 231 25.06 5.08 -20.25
N SER A 232 26.11 4.92 -21.06
CA SER A 232 27.51 4.93 -20.61
C SER A 232 28.12 6.33 -20.46
N ARG A 233 27.34 7.39 -20.68
CA ARG A 233 27.77 8.82 -20.63
C ARG A 233 28.95 9.16 -21.55
N LYS A 234 29.08 8.47 -22.69
CA LYS A 234 30.19 8.65 -23.65
C LYS A 234 29.93 9.79 -24.64
N PHE A 235 29.66 11.00 -24.14
CA PHE A 235 29.23 12.13 -24.96
C PHE A 235 30.23 12.55 -26.05
N GLN A 236 31.53 12.34 -25.80
CA GLN A 236 32.59 12.66 -26.76
C GLN A 236 32.58 11.73 -27.99
N GLU A 237 32.28 10.44 -27.80
CA GLU A 237 32.19 9.47 -28.91
C GLU A 237 30.95 9.75 -29.77
N ILE A 238 29.83 10.05 -29.10
CA ILE A 238 28.57 10.41 -29.74
C ILE A 238 28.71 11.69 -30.58
N ALA A 239 29.32 12.73 -30.03
CA ALA A 239 29.54 14.01 -30.71
C ALA A 239 30.41 13.89 -31.98
N ARG A 240 31.27 12.85 -32.04
CA ARG A 240 32.06 12.54 -33.25
C ARG A 240 31.24 11.79 -34.31
N ALA A 241 30.30 10.95 -33.88
CA ALA A 241 29.49 10.13 -34.77
C ALA A 241 28.30 10.90 -35.36
N VAL A 242 27.56 11.61 -34.51
CA VAL A 242 26.50 12.54 -34.91
C VAL A 242 27.16 13.91 -34.92
N PRO A 243 27.49 14.53 -36.07
CA PRO A 243 28.33 15.72 -36.19
C PRO A 243 27.74 16.93 -35.43
N CYS A 244 27.98 16.98 -34.12
CA CYS A 244 27.41 17.94 -33.19
C CYS A 244 28.38 18.22 -32.04
N THR A 245 28.10 19.26 -31.26
CA THR A 245 28.94 19.60 -30.10
C THR A 245 28.64 18.69 -28.91
N PRO A 246 29.62 18.38 -28.05
CA PRO A 246 29.37 17.60 -26.83
C PRO A 246 28.34 18.26 -25.90
N GLU A 247 28.25 19.60 -25.93
CA GLU A 247 27.20 20.35 -25.21
C GLU A 247 25.80 20.09 -25.76
N ALA A 248 25.64 19.95 -27.09
CA ALA A 248 24.36 19.62 -27.70
C ALA A 248 23.91 18.20 -27.33
N VAL A 249 24.86 17.26 -27.29
CA VAL A 249 24.61 15.89 -26.81
C VAL A 249 24.17 15.91 -25.34
N GLN A 250 24.84 16.68 -24.49
CA GLN A 250 24.46 16.80 -23.07
C GLN A 250 23.04 17.36 -22.92
N LYS A 251 22.70 18.45 -23.62
CA LYS A 251 21.33 19.01 -23.57
C LYS A 251 20.27 18.02 -24.04
N ALA A 252 20.57 17.24 -25.08
CA ALA A 252 19.65 16.20 -25.54
C ALA A 252 19.56 15.03 -24.55
N ALA A 253 20.65 14.65 -23.90
CA ALA A 253 20.65 13.64 -22.84
C ALA A 253 19.81 14.09 -21.63
N ASP A 254 19.96 15.34 -21.20
CA ASP A 254 19.19 15.93 -20.11
C ASP A 254 17.69 15.96 -20.47
N PHE A 255 17.36 16.26 -21.72
CA PHE A 255 15.98 16.20 -22.21
C PHE A 255 15.43 14.76 -22.21
N ILE A 256 16.18 13.78 -22.71
CA ILE A 256 15.76 12.37 -22.69
C ILE A 256 15.55 11.89 -21.25
N ALA A 257 16.35 12.38 -20.29
CA ALA A 257 16.18 12.03 -18.88
C ALA A 257 14.88 12.55 -18.24
N THR A 258 14.19 13.52 -18.87
CA THR A 258 12.87 13.98 -18.43
C THR A 258 11.71 13.09 -18.92
N LEU A 259 11.98 12.20 -19.87
CA LEU A 259 11.00 11.26 -20.41
C LEU A 259 10.77 10.08 -19.45
N THR A 260 9.65 9.36 -19.64
CA THR A 260 9.23 8.29 -18.74
C THR A 260 9.59 6.93 -19.33
N PRO A 261 10.67 6.26 -18.87
CA PRO A 261 11.08 4.97 -19.42
C PRO A 261 10.14 3.81 -19.06
N ARG A 262 9.18 4.01 -18.15
CA ARG A 262 8.19 3.00 -17.71
C ARG A 262 6.82 3.66 -17.65
N PRO A 263 6.10 3.77 -18.78
CA PRO A 263 4.83 4.48 -18.82
C PRO A 263 3.77 3.86 -17.88
N GLY A 264 3.82 2.55 -17.64
CA GLY A 264 2.90 1.86 -16.74
C GLY A 264 3.11 2.14 -15.24
N SER A 265 4.24 2.74 -14.86
CA SER A 265 4.58 3.00 -13.44
C SER A 265 3.56 3.89 -12.70
N ALA A 266 2.84 4.76 -13.41
CA ALA A 266 1.78 5.58 -12.82
C ALA A 266 0.55 4.77 -12.37
N TYR A 267 0.35 3.59 -12.96
CA TYR A 267 -0.78 2.69 -12.72
C TYR A 267 -0.38 1.41 -11.98
N ALA A 268 0.91 1.25 -11.68
CA ALA A 268 1.41 0.19 -10.81
C ALA A 268 0.92 0.50 -9.39
N GLY A 269 -0.33 0.11 -9.10
CA GLY A 269 -0.91 0.21 -7.78
C GLY A 269 -0.04 -0.56 -6.80
N SER A 270 0.66 0.15 -5.92
CA SER A 270 1.17 -0.48 -4.72
C SER A 270 -0.06 -0.94 -3.96
N ALA A 271 -0.28 -2.26 -3.93
CA ALA A 271 -1.18 -2.83 -2.94
C ALA A 271 -0.67 -2.30 -1.59
N SER A 272 -1.38 -1.33 -1.00
CA SER A 272 -1.00 -0.83 0.30
C SER A 272 -1.13 -2.03 1.22
N ALA A 273 0.01 -2.56 1.65
CA ALA A 273 0.02 -3.63 2.62
C ALA A 273 -0.60 -3.04 3.88
N TYR A 274 -1.87 -3.35 4.14
CA TYR A 274 -2.54 -2.90 5.33
C TYR A 274 -1.83 -3.56 6.50
N ILE A 275 -1.06 -2.77 7.25
CA ILE A 275 -0.42 -3.24 8.48
C ILE A 275 -1.55 -3.29 9.51
N ALA A 276 -2.03 -4.50 9.81
CA ALA A 276 -2.96 -4.70 10.90
C ALA A 276 -2.25 -4.28 12.21
N PRO A 277 -2.77 -3.28 12.95
CA PRO A 277 -2.13 -2.86 14.18
C PRO A 277 -2.36 -3.91 15.27
N ASP A 278 -1.34 -4.18 16.07
CA ASP A 278 -1.46 -5.09 17.23
C ASP A 278 -2.31 -4.48 18.36
N VAL A 279 -2.44 -3.14 18.42
CA VAL A 279 -3.21 -2.41 19.43
C VAL A 279 -4.02 -1.28 18.79
N LEU A 280 -5.31 -1.20 19.10
CA LEU A 280 -6.20 -0.11 18.71
C LEU A 280 -6.51 0.75 19.94
N VAL A 281 -6.02 1.99 19.98
CA VAL A 281 -6.33 2.94 21.05
C VAL A 281 -7.59 3.73 20.66
N ARG A 282 -8.67 3.55 21.42
CA ARG A 282 -9.91 4.32 21.26
C ARG A 282 -10.14 5.19 22.49
N LYS A 283 -10.26 6.50 22.30
CA LYS A 283 -10.67 7.42 23.37
C LYS A 283 -12.16 7.24 23.63
N LEU A 284 -12.50 6.77 24.83
CA LEU A 284 -13.87 6.71 25.34
C LEU A 284 -13.99 7.80 26.40
N ASP A 285 -14.93 8.72 26.21
CA ASP A 285 -15.33 9.76 27.16
C ASP A 285 -14.18 10.51 27.86
N GLY A 286 -13.53 11.40 27.10
CA GLY A 286 -13.03 12.67 27.67
C GLY A 286 -11.99 12.64 28.80
N ARG A 287 -11.45 11.49 29.22
CA ARG A 287 -10.30 11.40 30.15
C ARG A 287 -9.26 10.43 29.64
#